data_AF-A0A415ELM3-F1
#
_entry.id   AF-A0A415ELM3-F1
#
_cell.length_a   1.000
_cell.length_b   1.000
_cell.length_c   1.000
_cell.angle_alpha   90.00
_cell.angle_beta   90.00
_cell.angle_gamma   90.00
#
_symmetry.space_group_name_H-M   'P 1'
#
loop_
_entity.id
_entity.type
_entity.pdbx_description
1 polymer ?
#
loop_
_entity_poly.entity_id
_entity_poly.type
_entity_poly.pdbx_seq_one_letter_code
_entity_poly.pdbx_strand_id
1 'polypeptide(L)'
;MLVYMLHYETGGIPMNHKIQLLAIAPYEALKHVILETAKEFPQLQVTVEVGTIYEGVEKLKQHHLENYDAVLSRGGTKMEVEKNTTLPVFGIPISYYDLLHIIKLVEHYQGKAAILSYENIANSARVLCDVLQLHFDIYNIDQWHNAAEKVTQLKEMGYTLIIGDAVSVEYAEKLGMQNVLLTSGRESVREALTQVTQVTTYLRRATAENTLFHAGLSRQGVHLLCYDETGELLYDDLPKNLHKLQTFCRRLLPAIRTEGDKTVYRKLPEGFFEIRAQRHHYRNAPYSLFFIQPQRFFTQSGTPPYLTFYEASSGHSEQRGLPNFLQIVSPTAWTQALEMAKSVQPLCITGAPGTEGDIFCQQLYEKSGRTQTPLLQLDCRLLHQEDILHFCTDPHSPLFLEQGSLCFRNLEGLAPELFTLLVDELAAARYSATGRLYFQLTGSPEDPLLQERLTVLRETFRVFHIPLPSLAHKEDKILNYALLYLQHHNHLYDTKLVGMDPEAVTLLCQYSWPQNTSQLRQVLRRAIVLSTETPWIRAHTIRQLLRHEEEIFRPSLRQPLPLHQTLDQLIQAVVQKTLEEENMNQSAAARRLGISRTTLWRLLKKKKE
;
A
#
# COMPACT_ATOMS: atom_id res chain seq x y z
N MET A 1 22.99 -25.32 10.18
CA MET A 1 24.46 -25.52 10.12
C MET A 1 25.18 -24.26 9.58
N LEU A 2 24.78 -23.06 10.02
CA LEU A 2 25.41 -21.77 9.69
C LEU A 2 25.45 -20.82 10.90
N VAL A 3 25.14 -21.34 12.11
CA VAL A 3 25.04 -20.57 13.37
C VAL A 3 26.19 -20.91 14.34
N TYR A 4 27.09 -21.85 14.00
CA TYR A 4 28.13 -22.35 14.90
C TYR A 4 29.57 -21.89 14.59
N MET A 5 29.74 -20.79 13.85
CA MET A 5 31.06 -20.20 13.55
C MET A 5 31.16 -18.72 13.98
N LEU A 6 30.54 -18.36 15.10
CA LEU A 6 30.65 -17.03 15.71
C LEU A 6 31.09 -17.16 17.17
N HIS A 7 32.25 -17.77 17.39
CA HIS A 7 33.07 -17.55 18.58
C HIS A 7 34.50 -17.34 18.08
N TYR A 8 34.96 -16.10 18.12
CA TYR A 8 36.30 -15.61 18.48
C TYR A 8 36.46 -14.17 17.96
N GLU A 9 36.77 -13.26 18.88
CA GLU A 9 37.38 -11.93 18.69
C GLU A 9 36.63 -10.90 17.82
N THR A 10 35.99 -9.92 18.48
CA THR A 10 35.71 -8.56 17.95
C THR A 10 35.56 -8.46 16.42
N GLY A 11 34.58 -9.19 15.88
CA GLY A 11 34.46 -9.42 14.44
C GLY A 11 33.85 -8.22 13.71
N GLY A 12 34.71 -7.34 13.21
CA GLY A 12 34.36 -6.41 12.15
C GLY A 12 34.08 -7.18 10.85
N ILE A 13 33.07 -6.73 10.10
CA ILE A 13 32.78 -7.19 8.74
C ILE A 13 34.09 -7.07 7.92
N PRO A 14 34.52 -8.11 7.18
CA PRO A 14 35.77 -8.08 6.42
C PRO A 14 35.71 -7.01 5.32
N MET A 15 36.30 -5.85 5.61
CA MET A 15 36.37 -4.70 4.71
C MET A 15 37.59 -4.82 3.81
N ASN A 16 37.57 -5.80 2.92
CA ASN A 16 38.74 -6.19 2.12
C ASN A 16 38.99 -5.25 0.91
N HIS A 17 38.46 -4.04 0.93
CA HIS A 17 38.56 -3.06 -0.17
C HIS A 17 39.14 -1.75 0.33
N LYS A 18 40.15 -1.24 -0.38
CA LYS A 18 40.77 0.05 -0.09
C LYS A 18 39.72 1.18 -0.14
N ILE A 19 39.94 2.20 0.68
CA ILE A 19 39.14 3.43 0.66
C ILE A 19 39.51 4.20 -0.61
N GLN A 20 38.52 4.42 -1.47
CA GLN A 20 38.65 5.17 -2.71
C GLN A 20 38.51 6.66 -2.39
N LEU A 21 39.62 7.39 -2.49
CA LEU A 21 39.68 8.81 -2.17
C LEU A 21 39.93 9.61 -3.45
N LEU A 22 39.04 10.55 -3.77
CA LEU A 22 39.27 11.55 -4.81
C LEU A 22 39.86 12.80 -4.16
N ALA A 23 41.06 13.20 -4.54
CA ALA A 23 41.67 14.43 -4.08
C ALA A 23 41.66 15.50 -5.18
N ILE A 24 41.20 16.69 -4.86
CA ILE A 24 41.19 17.85 -5.76
C ILE A 24 42.19 18.87 -5.20
N ALA A 25 43.37 18.91 -5.80
CA ALA A 25 44.47 19.78 -5.42
C ALA A 25 44.33 21.16 -6.13
N PRO A 26 44.31 22.29 -5.40
CA PRO A 26 44.20 23.60 -6.04
C PRO A 26 45.47 24.03 -6.81
N TYR A 27 46.59 23.32 -6.66
CA TYR A 27 47.85 23.64 -7.34
C TYR A 27 48.72 22.37 -7.44
N GLU A 28 49.60 22.32 -8.44
CA GLU A 28 50.35 21.11 -8.80
C GLU A 28 51.23 20.59 -7.65
N ALA A 29 51.89 21.48 -6.90
CA ALA A 29 52.76 21.07 -5.79
C ALA A 29 52.00 20.25 -4.73
N LEU A 30 50.74 20.60 -4.42
CA LEU A 30 49.93 19.86 -3.45
C LEU A 30 49.61 18.45 -3.94
N LYS A 31 49.38 18.26 -5.25
CA LYS A 31 49.16 16.92 -5.82
C LYS A 31 50.34 16.01 -5.57
N HIS A 32 51.57 16.50 -5.74
CA HIS A 32 52.76 15.72 -5.42
C HIS A 32 52.86 15.37 -3.94
N VAL A 33 52.58 16.32 -3.05
CA VAL A 33 52.59 16.08 -1.60
C VAL A 33 51.52 15.04 -1.21
N ILE A 34 50.32 15.11 -1.79
CA ILE A 34 49.25 14.12 -1.57
C ILE A 34 49.68 12.74 -2.02
N LEU A 35 50.20 12.61 -3.25
CA LEU A 35 50.62 11.30 -3.80
C LEU A 35 51.76 10.68 -3.00
N GLU A 36 52.77 11.46 -2.60
CA GLU A 36 53.88 10.96 -1.79
C GLU A 36 53.43 10.56 -0.39
N THR A 37 52.61 11.39 0.27
CA THR A 37 52.12 11.11 1.62
C THR A 37 51.16 9.93 1.63
N ALA A 38 50.35 9.75 0.59
CA ALA A 38 49.42 8.63 0.44
C ALA A 38 50.12 7.25 0.44
N LYS A 39 51.41 7.17 0.07
CA LYS A 39 52.19 5.92 0.15
C LYS A 39 52.31 5.38 1.58
N GLU A 40 52.21 6.25 2.58
CA GLU A 40 52.20 5.87 4.01
C GLU A 40 50.88 5.19 4.42
N PHE A 41 49.83 5.25 3.59
CA PHE A 41 48.47 4.78 3.88
C PHE A 41 48.05 3.65 2.92
N PRO A 42 48.52 2.41 3.11
CA PRO A 42 48.26 1.29 2.17
C PRO A 42 46.76 0.96 2.00
N GLN A 43 45.94 1.33 2.98
CA GLN A 43 44.48 1.18 2.99
C GLN A 43 43.74 2.19 2.10
N LEU A 44 44.40 3.25 1.63
CA LEU A 44 43.83 4.25 0.73
C LEU A 44 44.21 3.94 -0.72
N GLN A 45 43.28 4.20 -1.63
CA GLN A 45 43.51 4.32 -3.06
C GLN A 45 43.15 5.74 -3.47
N VAL A 46 44.18 6.55 -3.71
CA VAL A 46 44.03 7.99 -3.92
C VAL A 46 44.14 8.33 -5.41
N THR A 47 43.10 8.95 -5.96
CA THR A 47 43.12 9.60 -7.27
C THR A 47 43.28 11.10 -7.06
N VAL A 48 44.19 11.77 -7.76
CA VAL A 48 44.44 13.21 -7.56
C VAL A 48 44.26 13.98 -8.86
N GLU A 49 43.36 14.96 -8.84
CA GLU A 49 43.12 15.93 -9.90
C GLU A 49 43.61 17.31 -9.48
N VAL A 50 44.00 18.13 -10.45
CA VAL A 50 44.39 19.53 -10.20
C VAL A 50 43.32 20.45 -10.76
N GLY A 51 42.91 21.41 -9.94
CA GLY A 51 41.94 22.44 -10.33
C GLY A 51 41.61 23.38 -9.16
N THR A 52 41.60 24.67 -9.44
CA THR A 52 41.16 25.71 -8.50
C THR A 52 39.65 25.90 -8.59
N ILE A 53 38.97 25.91 -7.43
CA ILE A 53 37.55 26.31 -7.27
C ILE A 53 36.64 25.71 -8.33
N TYR A 54 36.31 26.45 -9.40
CA TYR A 54 35.42 25.99 -10.47
C TYR A 54 36.02 24.88 -11.31
N GLU A 55 37.30 24.96 -11.67
CA GLU A 55 38.01 23.86 -12.34
C GLU A 55 37.99 22.61 -11.45
N GLY A 56 38.12 22.78 -10.14
CA GLY A 56 37.99 21.68 -9.17
C GLY A 56 36.62 21.02 -9.21
N VAL A 57 35.53 21.80 -9.31
CA VAL A 57 34.17 21.27 -9.46
C VAL A 57 33.95 20.62 -10.83
N GLU A 58 34.55 21.13 -11.90
CA GLU A 58 34.51 20.49 -13.21
C GLU A 58 35.20 19.12 -13.18
N LYS A 59 36.37 19.04 -12.53
CA LYS A 59 37.07 17.77 -12.31
C LYS A 59 36.24 16.80 -11.47
N LEU A 60 35.58 17.28 -10.42
CA LEU A 60 34.66 16.47 -9.62
C LEU A 60 33.54 15.84 -10.47
N LYS A 61 32.94 16.63 -11.37
CA LYS A 61 31.84 16.19 -12.25
C LYS A 61 32.27 15.22 -13.36
N GLN A 62 33.55 15.21 -13.72
CA GLN A 62 34.10 14.26 -14.71
C GLN A 62 34.22 12.83 -14.17
N HIS A 63 34.12 12.65 -12.84
CA HIS A 63 34.25 11.36 -12.18
C HIS A 63 32.88 10.78 -11.78
N HIS A 64 32.77 9.45 -11.84
CA HIS A 64 31.62 8.73 -11.29
C HIS A 64 31.73 8.65 -9.77
N LEU A 65 31.07 9.58 -9.07
CA LEU A 65 31.19 9.74 -7.61
C LEU A 65 30.78 8.50 -6.81
N GLU A 66 29.95 7.60 -7.35
CA GLU A 66 29.57 6.33 -6.72
C GLU A 66 30.77 5.39 -6.47
N ASN A 67 31.90 5.60 -7.16
CA ASN A 67 33.11 4.81 -7.00
C ASN A 67 34.04 5.33 -5.89
N TYR A 68 33.73 6.48 -5.28
CA TYR A 68 34.55 7.12 -4.28
C TYR A 68 33.84 7.16 -2.92
N ASP A 69 34.59 6.96 -1.84
CA ASP A 69 34.05 7.02 -0.48
C ASP A 69 34.09 8.43 0.11
N ALA A 70 35.04 9.24 -0.34
CA ALA A 70 35.33 10.56 0.20
C ALA A 70 36.05 11.44 -0.82
N VAL A 71 35.99 12.75 -0.58
CA VAL A 71 36.74 13.75 -1.34
C VAL A 71 37.70 14.49 -0.42
N LEU A 72 38.92 14.79 -0.87
CA LEU A 72 39.92 15.58 -0.16
C LEU A 72 40.24 16.84 -0.96
N SER A 73 40.20 18.02 -0.34
CA SER A 73 40.61 19.26 -1.01
C SER A 73 41.09 20.31 0.00
N ARG A 74 41.37 21.54 -0.43
CA ARG A 74 41.96 22.59 0.40
C ARG A 74 41.31 23.96 0.15
N GLY A 75 41.11 24.72 1.22
CA GLY A 75 40.69 26.13 1.18
C GLY A 75 39.39 26.36 0.40
N GLY A 76 39.34 27.43 -0.39
CA GLY A 76 38.18 27.80 -1.20
C GLY A 76 37.69 26.69 -2.15
N THR A 77 38.61 25.89 -2.73
CA THR A 77 38.24 24.74 -3.57
C THR A 77 37.45 23.70 -2.78
N LYS A 78 37.83 23.41 -1.54
CA LYS A 78 37.08 22.49 -0.66
C LYS A 78 35.66 22.97 -0.43
N MET A 79 35.50 24.25 -0.11
CA MET A 79 34.18 24.85 0.18
C MET A 79 33.24 24.75 -1.02
N GLU A 80 33.78 24.89 -2.23
CA GLU A 80 32.97 24.84 -3.45
C GLU A 80 32.67 23.40 -3.89
N VAL A 81 33.63 22.49 -3.75
CA VAL A 81 33.45 21.05 -3.98
C VAL A 81 32.38 20.47 -3.03
N GLU A 82 32.39 20.86 -1.76
CA GLU A 82 31.44 20.38 -0.74
C GLU A 82 29.98 20.74 -1.04
N LYS A 83 29.73 21.86 -1.72
CA LYS A 83 28.37 22.22 -2.15
C LYS A 83 27.86 21.39 -3.35
N ASN A 84 28.76 20.71 -4.06
CA ASN A 84 28.48 20.05 -5.33
C ASN A 84 28.56 18.51 -5.24
N THR A 85 28.65 17.93 -4.04
CA THR A 85 28.67 16.47 -3.83
C THR A 85 27.93 16.07 -2.56
N THR A 86 27.42 14.84 -2.53
CA THR A 86 26.87 14.20 -1.32
C THR A 86 27.91 13.37 -0.56
N LEU A 87 29.10 13.19 -1.14
CA LEU A 87 30.23 12.52 -0.48
C LEU A 87 30.80 13.40 0.63
N PRO A 88 31.33 12.81 1.72
CA PRO A 88 32.02 13.57 2.75
C PRO A 88 33.29 14.23 2.17
N VAL A 89 33.42 15.55 2.35
CA VAL A 89 34.56 16.34 1.85
C VAL A 89 35.47 16.77 3.00
N PHE A 90 36.71 16.30 2.97
CA PHE A 90 37.73 16.57 3.96
C PHE A 90 38.64 17.73 3.51
N GLY A 91 38.96 18.62 4.44
CA GLY A 91 39.85 19.75 4.21
C GLY A 91 41.29 19.45 4.61
N ILE A 92 42.25 19.84 3.77
CA ILE A 92 43.66 19.87 4.13
C ILE A 92 43.92 21.17 4.88
N PRO A 93 44.30 21.13 6.17
CA PRO A 93 44.57 22.33 6.95
C PRO A 93 45.91 22.97 6.53
N ILE A 94 46.17 24.15 7.10
CA ILE A 94 47.52 24.72 7.14
C ILE A 94 48.01 24.59 8.58
N SER A 95 49.13 23.91 8.78
CA SER A 95 49.71 23.75 10.11
C SER A 95 50.52 24.98 10.54
N TYR A 96 50.83 25.09 11.83
CA TYR A 96 51.78 26.08 12.33
C TYR A 96 53.17 25.92 11.69
N TYR A 97 53.57 24.69 11.34
CA TYR A 97 54.85 24.44 10.67
C TYR A 97 54.86 25.01 9.25
N ASP A 98 53.76 24.89 8.52
CA ASP A 98 53.63 25.48 7.18
C ASP A 98 53.71 27.01 7.24
N LEU A 99 52.99 27.62 8.18
CA LEU A 99 53.03 29.07 8.40
C LEU A 99 54.43 29.53 8.80
N LEU A 100 55.10 28.80 9.70
CA LEU A 100 56.46 29.09 10.12
C LEU A 100 57.43 29.07 8.94
N HIS A 101 57.34 28.05 8.09
CA HIS A 101 58.19 27.93 6.91
C HIS A 101 58.02 29.12 5.96
N ILE A 102 56.78 29.55 5.74
CA ILE A 102 56.46 30.69 4.88
C ILE A 102 56.93 32.00 5.50
N ILE A 103 56.66 32.22 6.79
CA ILE A 103 57.11 33.42 7.51
C ILE A 103 58.64 33.50 7.49
N LYS A 104 59.34 32.37 7.68
CA LYS A 104 60.80 32.34 7.64
C LYS A 104 61.36 32.61 6.25
N LEU A 105 60.66 32.18 5.20
CA LEU A 105 61.03 32.45 3.80
C LEU A 105 60.99 33.96 3.50
N VAL A 106 60.06 34.70 4.11
CA VAL A 106 59.85 36.14 3.85
C VAL A 106 60.41 37.07 4.92
N GLU A 107 61.03 36.54 5.98
CA GLU A 107 61.50 37.30 7.16
C GLU A 107 62.47 38.44 6.81
N HIS A 108 63.32 38.25 5.79
CA HIS A 108 64.32 39.23 5.36
C HIS A 108 63.86 40.08 4.16
N TYR A 109 62.57 40.01 3.81
CA TYR A 109 62.02 40.80 2.71
C TYR A 109 62.05 42.30 3.04
N GLN A 110 62.59 43.12 2.13
CA GLN A 110 62.84 44.55 2.35
C GLN A 110 61.63 45.45 1.98
N GLY A 111 60.56 44.88 1.43
CA GLY A 111 59.33 45.61 1.07
C GLY A 111 58.18 45.37 2.04
N LYS A 112 57.06 46.07 1.83
CA LYS A 112 55.81 45.81 2.58
C LYS A 112 55.19 44.48 2.14
N ALA A 113 55.01 43.56 3.08
CA ALA A 113 54.40 42.25 2.87
C ALA A 113 53.08 42.13 3.65
N ALA A 114 52.06 41.55 3.03
CA ALA A 114 50.78 41.27 3.66
C ALA A 114 50.43 39.80 3.57
N ILE A 115 49.92 39.22 4.67
CA ILE A 115 49.33 37.88 4.67
C ILE A 115 47.83 38.02 4.48
N LEU A 116 47.30 37.39 3.43
CA LEU A 116 45.90 37.41 3.06
C LEU A 116 45.34 35.99 3.14
N SER A 117 44.46 35.73 4.11
CA SER A 117 43.98 34.36 4.39
C SER A 117 42.60 34.31 5.04
N TYR A 118 41.98 33.14 5.11
CA TYR A 118 40.74 32.95 5.86
C TYR A 118 40.96 33.10 7.37
N GLU A 119 39.91 33.42 8.11
CA GLU A 119 39.97 33.77 9.54
C GLU A 119 40.73 32.75 10.41
N ASN A 120 40.52 31.45 10.16
CA ASN A 120 41.21 30.38 10.88
C ASN A 120 42.74 30.45 10.73
N ILE A 121 43.22 30.64 9.50
CA ILE A 121 44.65 30.73 9.18
C ILE A 121 45.21 32.07 9.67
N ALA A 122 44.45 33.16 9.52
CA ALA A 122 44.83 34.48 9.98
C ALA A 122 45.07 34.50 11.50
N ASN A 123 44.19 33.84 12.27
CA ASN A 123 44.36 33.70 13.72
C ASN A 123 45.61 32.90 14.08
N SER A 124 45.87 31.78 13.41
CA SER A 124 47.12 31.01 13.59
C SER A 124 48.37 31.81 13.23
N ALA A 125 48.31 32.62 12.16
CA ALA A 125 49.41 33.48 11.74
C ALA A 125 49.68 34.60 12.77
N ARG A 126 48.64 35.25 13.33
CA ARG A 126 48.79 36.27 14.38
C ARG A 126 49.48 35.70 15.61
N VAL A 127 49.00 34.56 16.12
CA VAL A 127 49.61 33.88 17.26
C VAL A 127 51.07 33.55 17.00
N LEU A 128 51.40 33.07 15.80
CA LEU A 128 52.77 32.73 15.45
C LEU A 128 53.67 33.97 15.33
N CYS A 129 53.17 35.06 14.73
CA CYS A 129 53.85 36.36 14.67
C CYS A 129 54.14 36.90 16.08
N ASP A 130 53.16 36.82 16.99
CA ASP A 130 53.32 37.25 18.39
C ASP A 130 54.39 36.42 19.12
N VAL A 131 54.38 35.09 18.94
CA VAL A 131 55.37 34.19 19.54
C VAL A 131 56.79 34.45 19.00
N LEU A 132 56.92 34.71 17.70
CA LEU A 132 58.20 34.97 17.05
C LEU A 132 58.66 36.43 17.15
N GLN A 133 57.82 37.32 17.71
CA GLN A 133 58.06 38.77 17.77
C GLN A 133 58.30 39.38 16.38
N LEU A 134 57.50 38.94 15.40
CA LEU A 134 57.51 39.42 14.02
C LEU A 134 56.28 40.27 13.74
N HIS A 135 56.46 41.33 12.94
CA HIS A 135 55.37 42.22 12.54
C HIS A 135 55.02 41.99 11.07
N PHE A 136 53.91 41.28 10.83
CA PHE A 136 53.30 41.15 9.51
C PHE A 136 51.87 41.69 9.54
N ASP A 137 51.50 42.41 8.48
CA ASP A 137 50.12 42.88 8.31
C ASP A 137 49.24 41.72 7.81
N ILE A 138 48.28 41.28 8.64
CA ILE A 138 47.43 40.12 8.37
C ILE A 138 45.99 40.55 8.11
N TYR A 139 45.51 40.26 6.90
CA TYR A 139 44.18 40.59 6.41
C TYR A 139 43.35 39.33 6.18
N ASN A 140 42.08 39.37 6.60
CA ASN A 140 41.15 38.24 6.46
C ASN A 140 40.49 38.23 5.07
N ILE A 141 40.08 37.07 4.57
CA ILE A 141 39.14 36.89 3.46
C ILE A 141 37.97 36.01 3.96
N ASP A 142 36.72 36.43 3.70
CA ASP A 142 35.54 35.62 4.04
C ASP A 142 35.14 34.68 2.89
N GLN A 143 35.22 35.18 1.65
CA GLN A 143 34.92 34.44 0.43
C GLN A 143 35.99 34.69 -0.63
N TRP A 144 36.28 33.68 -1.44
CA TRP A 144 37.35 33.76 -2.44
C TRP A 144 37.12 34.89 -3.46
N HIS A 145 35.86 35.27 -3.76
CA HIS A 145 35.54 36.42 -4.62
C HIS A 145 36.10 37.75 -4.09
N ASN A 146 36.21 37.89 -2.77
CA ASN A 146 36.70 39.11 -2.13
C ASN A 146 38.23 39.23 -2.22
N ALA A 147 38.94 38.19 -2.68
CA ALA A 147 40.39 38.20 -2.79
C ALA A 147 40.86 39.27 -3.78
N ALA A 148 40.22 39.40 -4.95
CA ALA A 148 40.63 40.35 -5.99
C ALA A 148 40.58 41.81 -5.51
N GLU A 149 39.49 42.19 -4.85
CA GLU A 149 39.31 43.53 -4.30
C GLU A 149 40.36 43.84 -3.23
N LYS A 150 40.60 42.91 -2.30
CA LYS A 150 41.59 43.10 -1.23
C LYS A 150 43.02 43.18 -1.77
N VAL A 151 43.39 42.35 -2.74
CA VAL A 151 44.72 42.43 -3.36
C VAL A 151 44.91 43.79 -4.05
N THR A 152 43.86 44.32 -4.70
CA THR A 152 43.89 45.65 -5.34
C THR A 152 44.08 46.76 -4.31
N GLN A 153 43.32 46.73 -3.21
CA GLN A 153 43.46 47.69 -2.10
C GLN A 153 44.87 47.66 -1.49
N LEU A 154 45.44 46.46 -1.28
CA LEU A 154 46.78 46.31 -0.73
C LEU A 154 47.85 46.88 -1.68
N LYS A 155 47.69 46.72 -2.99
CA LYS A 155 48.59 47.36 -3.97
C LYS A 155 48.55 48.89 -3.84
N GLU A 156 47.36 49.48 -3.71
CA GLU A 156 47.18 50.92 -3.53
C GLU A 156 47.78 51.43 -2.22
N MET A 157 47.76 50.61 -1.15
CA MET A 157 48.40 50.88 0.14
C MET A 157 49.93 50.71 0.14
N GLY A 158 50.51 50.33 -1.02
CA GLY A 158 51.95 50.20 -1.22
C GLY A 158 52.55 48.86 -0.78
N TYR A 159 51.72 47.82 -0.60
CA TYR A 159 52.25 46.46 -0.43
C TYR A 159 52.87 45.98 -1.74
N THR A 160 53.97 45.25 -1.63
CA THR A 160 54.75 44.75 -2.80
C THR A 160 54.76 43.23 -2.87
N LEU A 161 54.52 42.56 -1.73
CA LEU A 161 54.46 41.11 -1.59
C LEU A 161 53.12 40.68 -0.96
N ILE A 162 52.43 39.72 -1.57
CA ILE A 162 51.23 39.08 -1.04
C ILE A 162 51.53 37.62 -0.69
N ILE A 163 51.21 37.23 0.54
CA ILE A 163 51.26 35.84 1.00
C ILE A 163 49.82 35.36 1.12
N GLY A 164 49.36 34.47 0.26
CA GLY A 164 47.93 34.13 0.22
C GLY A 164 47.59 32.79 -0.39
N ASP A 165 46.30 32.52 -0.58
CA ASP A 165 45.83 31.32 -1.25
C ASP A 165 46.01 31.38 -2.77
N ALA A 166 45.66 30.30 -3.49
CA ALA A 166 45.88 30.21 -4.93
C ALA A 166 45.18 31.34 -5.71
N VAL A 167 43.99 31.75 -5.28
CA VAL A 167 43.23 32.85 -5.88
C VAL A 167 43.91 34.19 -5.63
N SER A 168 44.32 34.45 -4.38
CA SER A 168 45.02 35.69 -4.02
C SER A 168 46.34 35.83 -4.79
N VAL A 169 47.08 34.74 -4.95
CA VAL A 169 48.33 34.70 -5.72
C VAL A 169 48.10 34.98 -7.19
N GLU A 170 47.09 34.36 -7.81
CA GLU A 170 46.75 34.58 -9.22
C GLU A 170 46.41 36.05 -9.49
N TYR A 171 45.62 36.69 -8.61
CA TYR A 171 45.31 38.12 -8.73
C TYR A 171 46.52 39.02 -8.48
N ALA A 172 47.38 38.67 -7.52
CA ALA A 172 48.62 39.40 -7.26
C ALA A 172 49.56 39.37 -8.48
N GLU A 173 49.69 38.21 -9.13
CA GLU A 173 50.47 38.04 -10.36
C GLU A 173 49.90 38.88 -11.52
N LYS A 174 48.58 38.86 -11.74
CA LYS A 174 47.91 39.71 -12.74
C LYS A 174 48.16 41.20 -12.52
N LEU A 175 48.31 41.62 -11.27
CA LEU A 175 48.62 42.99 -10.90
C LEU A 175 50.13 43.29 -10.85
N GLY A 176 51.00 42.33 -11.19
CA GLY A 176 52.45 42.50 -11.19
C GLY A 176 53.07 42.63 -9.79
N MET A 177 52.38 42.16 -8.75
CA MET A 177 52.91 42.10 -7.38
C MET A 177 53.72 40.81 -7.20
N GLN A 178 54.71 40.86 -6.31
CA GLN A 178 55.36 39.64 -5.85
C GLN A 178 54.38 38.83 -5.01
N ASN A 179 54.48 37.51 -5.07
CA ASN A 179 53.55 36.63 -4.40
C ASN A 179 54.25 35.40 -3.82
N VAL A 180 53.71 34.90 -2.71
CA VAL A 180 54.09 33.63 -2.09
C VAL A 180 52.81 32.88 -1.77
N LEU A 181 52.71 31.65 -2.27
CA LEU A 181 51.55 30.81 -2.02
C LEU A 181 51.62 30.21 -0.60
N LEU A 182 50.50 30.30 0.11
CA LEU A 182 50.24 29.51 1.30
C LEU A 182 50.12 28.04 0.92
N THR A 183 51.20 27.27 1.10
CA THR A 183 51.26 25.85 0.81
C THR A 183 50.98 24.99 2.04
N SER A 184 50.35 23.84 1.86
CA SER A 184 50.21 22.81 2.90
C SER A 184 51.31 21.75 2.71
N GLY A 185 52.07 21.48 3.77
CA GLY A 185 53.15 20.51 3.77
C GLY A 185 52.70 19.07 3.98
N ARG A 186 53.69 18.17 4.04
CA ARG A 186 53.47 16.72 4.24
C ARG A 186 52.71 16.42 5.53
N GLU A 187 52.99 17.17 6.60
CA GLU A 187 52.39 17.01 7.92
C GLU A 187 50.88 17.31 7.89
N SER A 188 50.46 18.41 7.25
CA SER A 188 49.04 18.73 7.09
C SER A 188 48.29 17.76 6.20
N VAL A 189 48.93 17.29 5.12
CA VAL A 189 48.34 16.24 4.28
C VAL A 189 48.21 14.93 5.05
N ARG A 190 49.22 14.55 5.84
CA ARG A 190 49.17 13.33 6.68
C ARG A 190 48.05 13.39 7.70
N GLU A 191 47.86 14.54 8.35
CA GLU A 191 46.76 14.77 9.28
C GLU A 191 45.41 14.57 8.58
N ALA A 192 45.23 15.19 7.41
CA ALA A 192 43.99 15.07 6.65
C ALA A 192 43.72 13.62 6.18
N LEU A 193 44.73 12.90 5.69
CA LEU A 193 44.61 11.48 5.30
C LEU A 193 44.30 10.57 6.49
N THR A 194 44.82 10.89 7.67
CA THR A 194 44.50 10.18 8.92
C THR A 194 43.02 10.37 9.27
N GLN A 195 42.53 11.61 9.21
CA GLN A 195 41.11 11.92 9.44
C GLN A 195 40.20 11.22 8.43
N VAL A 196 40.53 11.29 7.14
CA VAL A 196 39.81 10.58 6.07
C VAL A 196 39.71 9.09 6.40
N THR A 197 40.83 8.45 6.74
CA THR A 197 40.87 7.01 7.02
C THR A 197 39.97 6.67 8.21
N GLN A 198 40.10 7.40 9.33
CA GLN A 198 39.33 7.14 10.54
C GLN A 198 37.83 7.29 10.30
N VAL A 199 37.40 8.45 9.82
CA VAL A 199 35.98 8.77 9.63
C VAL A 199 35.34 7.83 8.60
N THR A 200 36.00 7.59 7.46
CA THR A 200 35.48 6.72 6.40
C THR A 200 35.36 5.28 6.88
N THR A 201 36.28 4.79 7.72
CA THR A 201 36.19 3.45 8.31
C THR A 201 34.95 3.31 9.20
N TYR A 202 34.67 4.31 10.06
CA TYR A 202 33.46 4.31 10.88
C TYR A 202 32.18 4.40 10.05
N LEU A 203 32.14 5.26 9.01
CA LEU A 203 31.00 5.39 8.11
C LEU A 203 30.72 4.10 7.34
N ARG A 204 31.75 3.45 6.81
CA ARG A 204 31.60 2.16 6.12
C ARG A 204 31.11 1.05 7.05
N ARG A 205 31.58 1.02 8.30
CA ARG A 205 31.07 0.05 9.28
C ARG A 205 29.59 0.27 9.59
N ALA A 206 29.19 1.52 9.84
CA ALA A 206 27.80 1.87 10.12
C ALA A 206 26.87 1.56 8.93
N THR A 207 27.30 1.88 7.71
CA THR A 207 26.53 1.59 6.48
C THR A 207 26.45 0.10 6.19
N ALA A 208 27.53 -0.66 6.41
CA ALA A 208 27.53 -2.12 6.24
C ALA A 208 26.60 -2.80 7.25
N GLU A 209 26.61 -2.39 8.53
CA GLU A 209 25.66 -2.87 9.55
C GLU A 209 24.21 -2.56 9.14
N ASN A 210 23.91 -1.33 8.71
CA ASN A 210 22.57 -0.97 8.20
C ASN A 210 22.15 -1.85 7.00
N THR A 211 23.05 -2.03 6.04
CA THR A 211 22.78 -2.86 4.85
C THR A 211 22.48 -4.31 5.21
N LEU A 212 23.18 -4.87 6.19
CA LEU A 212 22.91 -6.22 6.70
C LEU A 212 21.54 -6.31 7.39
N PHE A 213 21.15 -5.31 8.18
CA PHE A 213 19.82 -5.26 8.78
C PHE A 213 18.71 -5.18 7.72
N HIS A 214 18.90 -4.35 6.70
CA HIS A 214 17.96 -4.26 5.57
C HIS A 214 17.84 -5.60 4.84
N ALA A 215 18.97 -6.24 4.49
CA ALA A 215 18.96 -7.55 3.87
C ALA A 215 18.26 -8.62 4.73
N GLY A 216 18.37 -8.53 6.07
CA GLY A 216 17.66 -9.40 7.01
C GLY A 216 16.13 -9.19 6.97
N LEU A 217 15.69 -7.93 7.02
CA LEU A 217 14.26 -7.56 6.97
C LEU A 217 13.62 -7.98 5.65
N SER A 218 14.25 -7.67 4.52
CA SER A 218 13.72 -8.01 3.20
C SER A 218 13.60 -9.52 3.00
N ARG A 219 14.53 -10.33 3.54
CA ARG A 219 14.43 -11.81 3.51
C ARG A 219 13.26 -12.37 4.30
N GLN A 220 12.81 -11.67 5.34
CA GLN A 220 11.61 -12.04 6.09
C GLN A 220 10.31 -11.59 5.39
N GLY A 221 10.42 -10.83 4.30
CA GLY A 221 9.29 -10.22 3.60
C GLY A 221 8.66 -9.06 4.39
N VAL A 222 9.41 -8.47 5.32
CA VAL A 222 8.95 -7.33 6.12
C VAL A 222 9.55 -6.06 5.53
N HIS A 223 8.71 -5.15 5.09
CA HIS A 223 9.10 -3.81 4.64
C HIS A 223 8.91 -2.81 5.75
N LEU A 224 9.82 -1.84 5.85
CA LEU A 224 9.81 -0.80 6.88
C LEU A 224 9.65 0.59 6.26
N LEU A 225 8.73 1.38 6.81
CA LEU A 225 8.70 2.83 6.61
C LEU A 225 8.94 3.55 7.92
N CYS A 226 9.72 4.63 7.89
CA CYS A 226 9.95 5.51 9.04
C CYS A 226 9.54 6.93 8.70
N TYR A 227 8.67 7.51 9.54
CA TYR A 227 8.30 8.91 9.48
C TYR A 227 8.75 9.65 10.74
N ASP A 228 9.14 10.90 10.56
CA ASP A 228 9.45 11.82 11.66
C ASP A 228 8.17 12.42 12.31
N GLU A 229 8.33 13.39 13.21
CA GLU A 229 7.20 14.09 13.83
C GLU A 229 6.45 15.03 12.87
N THR A 230 7.07 15.47 11.79
CA THR A 230 6.45 16.36 10.80
C THR A 230 5.64 15.57 9.76
N GLY A 231 5.88 14.25 9.69
CA GLY A 231 5.31 13.35 8.69
C GLY A 231 6.14 13.27 7.40
N GLU A 232 7.40 13.72 7.44
CA GLU A 232 8.41 13.50 6.43
C GLU A 232 8.91 12.05 6.48
N LEU A 233 9.12 11.46 5.29
CA LEU A 233 9.57 10.09 5.14
C LEU A 233 11.10 10.04 5.28
N LEU A 234 11.58 9.46 6.38
CA LEU A 234 13.01 9.32 6.66
C LEU A 234 13.60 8.03 6.07
N TYR A 235 12.78 6.99 5.96
CA TYR A 235 13.23 5.69 5.47
C TYR A 235 12.12 4.95 4.71
N ASP A 236 12.49 4.34 3.59
CA ASP A 236 11.59 3.64 2.68
C ASP A 236 12.25 2.39 2.09
N ASP A 237 11.74 1.21 2.46
CA ASP A 237 12.12 -0.09 1.89
C ASP A 237 10.99 -0.73 1.06
N LEU A 238 9.99 0.05 0.65
CA LEU A 238 8.90 -0.51 -0.15
C LEU A 238 9.35 -0.72 -1.60
N PRO A 239 9.05 -1.90 -2.19
CA PRO A 239 9.25 -2.11 -3.62
C PRO A 239 8.26 -1.25 -4.42
N LYS A 240 8.63 -0.94 -5.67
CA LYS A 240 7.93 0.07 -6.48
C LYS A 240 6.42 -0.19 -6.65
N ASN A 241 6.03 -1.45 -6.73
CA ASN A 241 4.63 -1.88 -6.82
C ASN A 241 3.79 -1.56 -5.56
N LEU A 242 4.43 -1.44 -4.39
CA LEU A 242 3.77 -1.20 -3.11
C LEU A 242 3.81 0.26 -2.63
N HIS A 243 4.37 1.20 -3.40
CA HIS A 243 4.41 2.63 -3.01
C HIS A 243 3.02 3.23 -2.70
N LYS A 244 1.93 2.66 -3.23
CA LYS A 244 0.54 3.06 -2.87
C LYS A 244 0.27 2.95 -1.36
N LEU A 245 1.01 2.10 -0.64
CA LEU A 245 0.91 1.97 0.82
C LEU A 245 1.50 3.17 1.56
N GLN A 246 2.43 3.92 0.97
CA GLN A 246 3.00 5.11 1.62
C GLN A 246 1.93 6.16 1.89
N THR A 247 1.08 6.45 0.90
CA THR A 247 -0.02 7.40 1.07
C THR A 247 -0.99 6.95 2.16
N PHE A 248 -1.18 5.64 2.30
CA PHE A 248 -2.03 5.06 3.34
C PHE A 248 -1.39 5.17 4.73
N CYS A 249 -0.13 4.77 4.88
CA CYS A 249 0.62 4.91 6.13
C CYS A 249 0.69 6.37 6.56
N ARG A 250 0.93 7.30 5.63
CA ARG A 250 0.90 8.75 5.90
C ARG A 250 -0.45 9.22 6.45
N ARG A 251 -1.57 8.69 5.94
CA ARG A 251 -2.92 9.00 6.44
C ARG A 251 -3.17 8.42 7.84
N LEU A 252 -2.47 7.36 8.24
CA LEU A 252 -2.58 6.75 9.56
C LEU A 252 -1.75 7.49 10.64
N LEU A 253 -0.79 8.33 10.26
CA LEU A 253 0.08 9.07 11.19
C LEU A 253 -0.70 9.84 12.29
N PRO A 254 -1.79 10.58 12.00
CA PRO A 254 -2.52 11.30 13.04
C PRO A 254 -3.13 10.36 14.09
N ALA A 255 -3.65 9.20 13.65
CA ALA A 255 -4.28 8.24 14.54
C ALA A 255 -3.26 7.57 15.48
N ILE A 256 -2.05 7.29 15.00
CA ILE A 256 -0.97 6.70 15.82
C ILE A 256 -0.49 7.67 16.89
N ARG A 257 -0.46 8.98 16.59
CA ARG A 257 -0.07 10.01 17.56
C ARG A 257 -1.02 10.06 18.76
N THR A 258 -2.31 9.79 18.54
CA THR A 258 -3.37 9.87 19.56
C THR A 258 -3.66 8.53 20.25
N GLU A 259 -3.67 7.42 19.50
CA GLU A 259 -4.14 6.10 19.97
C GLU A 259 -3.01 5.13 20.32
N GLY A 260 -1.76 5.42 19.94
CA GLY A 260 -0.60 4.53 20.15
C GLY A 260 -0.38 3.53 19.02
N ASP A 261 0.19 2.37 19.37
CA ASP A 261 0.48 1.29 18.41
C ASP A 261 -0.81 0.72 17.81
N LYS A 262 -0.78 0.44 16.50
CA LYS A 262 -1.98 0.06 15.75
C LYS A 262 -1.65 -0.93 14.63
N THR A 263 -2.45 -1.98 14.52
CA THR A 263 -2.34 -2.94 13.41
C THR A 263 -3.53 -2.79 12.48
N VAL A 264 -3.27 -2.68 11.18
CA VAL A 264 -4.30 -2.54 10.14
C VAL A 264 -4.01 -3.53 9.03
N TYR A 265 -5.06 -4.05 8.40
CA TYR A 265 -4.95 -5.01 7.30
C TYR A 265 -5.51 -4.42 6.03
N ARG A 266 -4.91 -4.75 4.88
CA ARG A 266 -5.35 -4.21 3.60
C ARG A 266 -5.16 -5.18 2.46
N LYS A 267 -6.17 -5.26 1.58
CA LYS A 267 -6.07 -6.00 0.32
C LYS A 267 -5.59 -5.08 -0.79
N LEU A 268 -4.54 -5.48 -1.47
CA LEU A 268 -4.03 -4.88 -2.70
C LEU A 268 -4.09 -5.90 -3.85
N PRO A 269 -4.01 -5.46 -5.12
CA PRO A 269 -3.86 -6.38 -6.25
C PRO A 269 -2.71 -7.38 -6.09
N GLU A 270 -1.63 -6.94 -5.44
CA GLU A 270 -0.40 -7.71 -5.23
C GLU A 270 -0.50 -8.73 -4.08
N GLY A 271 -1.52 -8.63 -3.22
CA GLY A 271 -1.70 -9.52 -2.08
C GLY A 271 -2.42 -8.90 -0.89
N PHE A 272 -2.53 -9.68 0.20
CA PHE A 272 -3.09 -9.22 1.47
C PHE A 272 -1.95 -8.86 2.42
N PHE A 273 -1.95 -7.63 2.94
CA PHE A 273 -0.86 -7.10 3.75
C PHE A 273 -1.33 -6.74 5.15
N GLU A 274 -0.51 -7.07 6.14
CA GLU A 274 -0.61 -6.57 7.51
C GLU A 274 0.35 -5.40 7.68
N ILE A 275 -0.16 -4.32 8.26
CA ILE A 275 0.56 -3.07 8.49
C ILE A 275 0.53 -2.79 9.99
N ARG A 276 1.66 -3.01 10.67
CA ARG A 276 1.83 -2.69 12.08
C ARG A 276 2.49 -1.34 12.21
N ALA A 277 1.76 -0.38 12.74
CA ALA A 277 2.26 0.93 13.07
C ALA A 277 2.65 1.00 14.54
N GLN A 278 3.86 1.43 14.82
CA GLN A 278 4.39 1.55 16.17
C GLN A 278 4.99 2.93 16.39
N ARG A 279 4.79 3.48 17.60
CA ARG A 279 5.42 4.73 18.00
C ARG A 279 6.72 4.44 18.74
N HIS A 280 7.82 4.94 18.20
CA HIS A 280 9.14 4.78 18.79
C HIS A 280 9.68 6.15 19.24
N HIS A 281 10.40 6.20 20.37
CA HIS A 281 11.07 7.43 20.80
C HIS A 281 12.57 7.21 20.78
N TYR A 282 13.28 8.03 20.01
CA TYR A 282 14.73 8.02 19.97
C TYR A 282 15.24 9.41 20.36
N ARG A 283 16.05 9.48 21.42
CA ARG A 283 16.58 10.74 21.99
C ARG A 283 15.49 11.82 22.22
N ASN A 284 14.35 11.41 22.77
CA ASN A 284 13.15 12.24 23.01
C ASN A 284 12.42 12.76 21.75
N ALA A 285 12.85 12.40 20.55
CA ALA A 285 12.08 12.68 19.33
C ALA A 285 11.16 11.48 19.01
N PRO A 286 9.86 11.71 18.73
CA PRO A 286 8.93 10.65 18.34
C PRO A 286 9.06 10.31 16.85
N TYR A 287 9.14 9.02 16.57
CA TYR A 287 9.16 8.43 15.23
C TYR A 287 8.00 7.46 15.07
N SER A 288 7.43 7.39 13.87
CA SER A 288 6.38 6.45 13.52
C SER A 288 6.94 5.38 12.58
N LEU A 289 7.03 4.15 13.06
CA LEU A 289 7.52 2.99 12.31
C LEU A 289 6.34 2.19 11.77
N PHE A 290 6.35 1.87 10.49
CA PHE A 290 5.36 0.98 9.88
C PHE A 290 6.05 -0.28 9.35
N PHE A 291 5.70 -1.43 9.92
CA PHE A 291 6.11 -2.74 9.46
C PHE A 291 5.02 -3.30 8.56
N ILE A 292 5.36 -3.59 7.31
CA ILE A 292 4.43 -4.06 6.28
C ILE A 292 4.85 -5.46 5.87
N GLN A 293 3.97 -6.44 6.06
CA GLN A 293 4.26 -7.83 5.73
C GLN A 293 3.11 -8.49 4.97
N PRO A 294 3.38 -9.32 3.95
CA PRO A 294 2.35 -10.08 3.27
C PRO A 294 1.86 -11.21 4.18
N GLN A 295 0.55 -11.43 4.18
CA GLN A 295 -0.08 -12.52 4.92
C GLN A 295 0.13 -13.85 4.19
N ARG A 296 0.90 -14.75 4.84
CA ARG A 296 1.40 -16.01 4.26
C ARG A 296 0.30 -16.95 3.80
N PHE A 297 -0.90 -16.88 4.38
CA PHE A 297 -2.04 -17.67 3.95
C PHE A 297 -2.42 -17.44 2.47
N PHE A 298 -2.10 -16.27 1.91
CA PHE A 298 -2.46 -15.91 0.53
C PHE A 298 -1.29 -15.97 -0.46
N THR A 299 -0.07 -16.27 0.00
CA THR A 299 1.13 -16.11 -0.82
C THR A 299 1.40 -17.25 -1.79
N GLN A 300 0.77 -18.43 -1.63
CA GLN A 300 1.06 -19.61 -2.46
C GLN A 300 0.12 -19.79 -3.67
N SER A 301 -1.10 -19.26 -3.61
CA SER A 301 -2.16 -19.54 -4.60
C SER A 301 -3.07 -18.34 -4.92
N GLY A 302 -2.79 -17.16 -4.36
CA GLY A 302 -3.65 -15.99 -4.46
C GLY A 302 -4.84 -16.05 -3.50
N THR A 303 -5.87 -15.24 -3.75
CA THR A 303 -7.11 -15.32 -2.96
C THR A 303 -7.88 -16.59 -3.35
N PRO A 304 -8.22 -17.49 -2.41
CA PRO A 304 -9.05 -18.65 -2.70
C PRO A 304 -10.39 -18.25 -3.32
N PRO A 305 -10.96 -19.03 -4.27
CA PRO A 305 -12.18 -18.66 -4.98
C PRO A 305 -13.40 -18.56 -4.07
N TYR A 306 -13.39 -19.27 -2.94
CA TYR A 306 -14.44 -19.20 -1.92
C TYR A 306 -14.35 -17.94 -1.06
N LEU A 307 -13.25 -17.18 -1.09
CA LEU A 307 -13.03 -16.05 -0.19
C LEU A 307 -13.09 -14.70 -0.93
N THR A 308 -13.92 -13.81 -0.42
CA THR A 308 -14.05 -12.42 -0.89
C THR A 308 -13.83 -11.45 0.27
N PHE A 309 -13.36 -10.24 -0.05
CA PHE A 309 -13.00 -9.23 0.95
C PHE A 309 -13.84 -7.98 0.73
N TYR A 310 -14.42 -7.48 1.81
CA TYR A 310 -15.17 -6.23 1.82
C TYR A 310 -14.49 -5.22 2.75
N GLU A 311 -14.04 -4.10 2.18
CA GLU A 311 -13.47 -2.98 2.94
C GLU A 311 -14.47 -1.83 3.02
N ALA A 312 -14.77 -1.34 4.23
CA ALA A 312 -15.65 -0.18 4.42
C ALA A 312 -15.11 1.10 3.72
N SER A 313 -13.82 1.16 3.41
CA SER A 313 -13.20 2.30 2.72
C SER A 313 -13.25 2.21 1.19
N SER A 314 -13.64 1.06 0.62
CA SER A 314 -13.81 0.88 -0.82
C SER A 314 -15.07 1.62 -1.29
N GLY A 315 -14.89 2.86 -1.74
CA GLY A 315 -15.93 3.87 -1.92
C GLY A 315 -16.94 3.67 -3.06
N HIS A 316 -17.30 2.44 -3.43
CA HIS A 316 -18.12 2.19 -4.63
C HIS A 316 -19.22 1.13 -4.46
N SER A 317 -19.80 0.94 -3.28
CA SER A 317 -21.11 0.28 -3.27
C SER A 317 -22.17 1.32 -3.64
N GLU A 318 -22.90 1.11 -4.75
CA GLU A 318 -24.10 1.87 -5.16
C GLU A 318 -25.18 1.95 -4.06
N GLN A 319 -24.93 1.32 -2.90
CA GLN A 319 -25.89 1.00 -1.87
C GLN A 319 -25.50 1.61 -0.51
N ARG A 320 -24.37 2.32 -0.46
CA ARG A 320 -23.91 2.98 0.77
C ARG A 320 -24.84 4.13 1.12
N GLY A 321 -25.56 3.99 2.24
CA GLY A 321 -26.55 4.97 2.70
C GLY A 321 -28.00 4.66 2.34
N LEU A 322 -28.25 3.65 1.50
CA LEU A 322 -29.61 3.16 1.24
C LEU A 322 -30.13 2.40 2.47
N PRO A 323 -31.30 2.77 3.04
CA PRO A 323 -31.94 2.00 4.09
C PRO A 323 -32.24 0.57 3.61
N ASN A 324 -31.87 -0.44 4.40
CA ASN A 324 -32.25 -1.81 4.08
C ASN A 324 -33.75 -2.04 4.32
N PHE A 325 -34.31 -3.09 3.73
CA PHE A 325 -35.73 -3.36 3.82
C PHE A 325 -36.19 -3.69 5.25
N LEU A 326 -35.34 -4.31 6.07
CA LEU A 326 -35.63 -4.54 7.50
C LEU A 326 -35.84 -3.21 8.24
N GLN A 327 -35.01 -2.20 7.99
CA GLN A 327 -35.14 -0.87 8.59
C GLN A 327 -36.49 -0.19 8.25
N ILE A 328 -37.02 -0.44 7.04
CA ILE A 328 -38.31 0.13 6.58
C ILE A 328 -39.51 -0.61 7.18
N VAL A 329 -39.40 -1.94 7.31
CA VAL A 329 -40.47 -2.79 7.85
C VAL A 329 -40.51 -2.72 9.37
N SER A 330 -39.37 -2.82 10.04
CA SER A 330 -39.23 -2.83 11.49
C SER A 330 -37.98 -2.04 11.93
N PRO A 331 -38.13 -0.73 12.20
CA PRO A 331 -37.04 0.10 12.71
C PRO A 331 -36.45 -0.43 14.04
N THR A 332 -37.29 -1.02 14.89
CA THR A 332 -36.89 -1.57 16.19
C THR A 332 -36.01 -2.82 16.06
N ALA A 333 -36.32 -3.73 15.13
CA ALA A 333 -35.48 -4.89 14.85
C ALA A 333 -34.12 -4.46 14.28
N TRP A 334 -34.09 -3.40 13.47
CA TRP A 334 -32.84 -2.82 12.98
C TRP A 334 -31.98 -2.21 14.11
N THR A 335 -32.57 -1.44 15.02
CA THR A 335 -31.81 -0.89 16.15
C THR A 335 -31.25 -1.98 17.06
N GLN A 336 -32.03 -3.04 17.33
CA GLN A 336 -31.54 -4.20 18.07
C GLN A 336 -30.40 -4.92 17.34
N ALA A 337 -30.51 -5.12 16.03
CA ALA A 337 -29.43 -5.70 15.23
C ALA A 337 -28.14 -4.86 15.28
N LEU A 338 -28.26 -3.52 15.27
CA LEU A 338 -27.12 -2.62 15.41
C LEU A 338 -26.47 -2.67 16.79
N GLU A 339 -27.27 -2.73 17.86
CA GLU A 339 -26.75 -2.89 19.23
C GLU A 339 -26.00 -4.22 19.36
N MET A 340 -26.59 -5.30 18.83
CA MET A 340 -25.95 -6.61 18.82
C MET A 340 -24.70 -6.62 17.93
N ALA A 341 -24.68 -5.89 16.81
CA ALA A 341 -23.50 -5.78 15.94
C ALA A 341 -22.30 -5.11 16.64
N LYS A 342 -22.52 -4.28 17.66
CA LYS A 342 -21.46 -3.69 18.49
C LYS A 342 -20.89 -4.65 19.54
N SER A 343 -21.55 -5.77 19.81
CA SER A 343 -21.08 -6.78 20.78
C SER A 343 -20.02 -7.70 20.15
N VAL A 344 -19.65 -8.81 20.82
CA VAL A 344 -18.80 -9.89 20.25
C VAL A 344 -19.63 -11.12 19.84
N GLN A 345 -20.89 -11.20 20.24
CA GLN A 345 -21.77 -12.36 20.03
C GLN A 345 -22.05 -12.67 18.54
N PRO A 346 -21.81 -13.88 18.03
CA PRO A 346 -22.10 -14.25 16.64
C PRO A 346 -23.52 -13.91 16.17
N LEU A 347 -23.68 -13.47 14.91
CA LEU A 347 -24.99 -13.20 14.30
C LEU A 347 -25.35 -14.27 13.29
N CYS A 348 -26.64 -14.62 13.22
CA CYS A 348 -27.17 -15.45 12.16
C CYS A 348 -28.27 -14.69 11.41
N ILE A 349 -28.05 -14.44 10.13
CA ILE A 349 -28.96 -13.76 9.22
C ILE A 349 -29.67 -14.83 8.39
N THR A 350 -31.00 -14.88 8.49
CA THR A 350 -31.82 -15.80 7.70
C THR A 350 -32.75 -15.01 6.80
N GLY A 351 -32.99 -15.46 5.57
CA GLY A 351 -33.96 -14.81 4.70
C GLY A 351 -34.34 -15.67 3.50
N ALA A 352 -35.48 -15.38 2.90
CA ALA A 352 -35.89 -16.00 1.66
C ALA A 352 -34.91 -15.65 0.52
N PRO A 353 -34.85 -16.44 -0.56
CA PRO A 353 -34.00 -16.12 -1.72
C PRO A 353 -34.17 -14.68 -2.21
N GLY A 354 -33.05 -13.98 -2.38
CA GLY A 354 -33.04 -12.60 -2.89
C GLY A 354 -33.34 -11.50 -1.87
N THR A 355 -33.41 -11.79 -0.55
CA THR A 355 -33.50 -10.75 0.51
C THR A 355 -32.18 -10.03 0.81
N GLU A 356 -31.14 -10.25 0.00
CA GLU A 356 -29.87 -9.51 0.03
C GLU A 356 -29.12 -9.54 1.37
N GLY A 357 -29.05 -10.75 1.97
CA GLY A 357 -28.33 -10.99 3.23
C GLY A 357 -26.87 -10.52 3.22
N ASP A 358 -26.19 -10.62 2.07
CA ASP A 358 -24.80 -10.19 1.91
C ASP A 358 -24.64 -8.69 2.19
N ILE A 359 -25.52 -7.87 1.63
CA ILE A 359 -25.53 -6.41 1.76
C ILE A 359 -25.89 -6.05 3.20
N PHE A 360 -26.86 -6.76 3.79
CA PHE A 360 -27.25 -6.56 5.17
C PHE A 360 -26.08 -6.85 6.13
N CYS A 361 -25.32 -7.92 5.90
CA CYS A 361 -24.12 -8.24 6.67
C CYS A 361 -23.06 -7.14 6.55
N GLN A 362 -22.82 -6.63 5.33
CA GLN A 362 -21.88 -5.53 5.10
C GLN A 362 -22.29 -4.27 5.85
N GLN A 363 -23.57 -3.91 5.85
CA GLN A 363 -24.08 -2.75 6.61
C GLN A 363 -23.92 -2.91 8.12
N LEU A 364 -24.20 -4.10 8.67
CA LEU A 364 -23.98 -4.39 10.09
C LEU A 364 -22.49 -4.26 10.45
N TYR A 365 -21.61 -4.80 9.60
CA TYR A 365 -20.17 -4.69 9.78
C TYR A 365 -19.68 -3.23 9.75
N GLU A 366 -20.14 -2.41 8.79
CA GLU A 366 -19.78 -0.99 8.73
C GLU A 366 -20.18 -0.21 9.99
N LYS A 367 -21.32 -0.57 10.60
CA LYS A 367 -21.85 0.07 11.81
C LYS A 367 -21.35 -0.56 13.12
N SER A 368 -20.59 -1.65 13.06
CA SER A 368 -20.04 -2.36 14.22
C SER A 368 -18.87 -1.63 14.91
N GLY A 369 -18.20 -0.72 14.20
CA GLY A 369 -16.97 -0.07 14.66
C GLY A 369 -15.68 -0.87 14.41
N ARG A 370 -15.78 -2.10 13.88
CA ARG A 370 -14.63 -2.99 13.60
C ARG A 370 -14.10 -2.85 12.16
N THR A 371 -14.16 -1.64 11.60
CA THR A 371 -13.81 -1.37 10.20
C THR A 371 -12.31 -1.30 9.92
N GLN A 372 -11.48 -1.54 10.94
CA GLN A 372 -10.01 -1.58 10.83
C GLN A 372 -9.48 -2.88 10.19
N THR A 373 -10.26 -3.95 10.28
CA THR A 373 -10.04 -5.23 9.58
C THR A 373 -11.10 -5.38 8.49
N PRO A 374 -10.79 -5.91 7.30
CA PRO A 374 -11.81 -6.15 6.28
C PRO A 374 -12.79 -7.23 6.73
N LEU A 375 -14.01 -7.17 6.21
CA LEU A 375 -14.99 -8.26 6.32
C LEU A 375 -14.63 -9.36 5.33
N LEU A 376 -14.31 -10.54 5.85
CA LEU A 376 -13.98 -11.74 5.08
C LEU A 376 -15.27 -12.50 4.80
N GLN A 377 -15.66 -12.64 3.55
CA GLN A 377 -16.89 -13.32 3.15
C GLN A 377 -16.56 -14.63 2.43
N LEU A 378 -16.91 -15.76 3.05
CA LEU A 378 -16.71 -17.11 2.54
C LEU A 378 -17.99 -17.62 1.90
N ASP A 379 -17.93 -18.03 0.63
CA ASP A 379 -19.03 -18.73 -0.04
C ASP A 379 -18.94 -20.23 0.24
N CYS A 380 -19.82 -20.71 1.11
CA CYS A 380 -19.75 -22.08 1.61
C CYS A 380 -20.10 -23.12 0.53
N ARG A 381 -20.71 -22.72 -0.60
CA ARG A 381 -20.98 -23.62 -1.73
C ARG A 381 -19.73 -24.10 -2.45
N LEU A 382 -18.62 -23.37 -2.28
CA LEU A 382 -17.35 -23.61 -2.94
C LEU A 382 -16.33 -24.28 -2.02
N LEU A 383 -16.70 -24.58 -0.78
CA LEU A 383 -15.80 -25.18 0.22
C LEU A 383 -15.74 -26.69 0.08
N HIS A 384 -14.52 -27.23 0.05
CA HIS A 384 -14.25 -28.65 0.23
C HIS A 384 -13.69 -28.93 1.63
N GLN A 385 -13.59 -30.22 1.98
CA GLN A 385 -13.05 -30.65 3.28
C GLN A 385 -11.64 -30.11 3.54
N GLU A 386 -10.76 -30.16 2.52
CA GLU A 386 -9.38 -29.67 2.62
C GLU A 386 -9.33 -28.16 2.86
N ASP A 387 -10.22 -27.38 2.22
CA ASP A 387 -10.30 -25.93 2.40
C ASP A 387 -10.73 -25.56 3.82
N ILE A 388 -11.71 -26.28 4.38
CA ILE A 388 -12.19 -26.08 5.76
C ILE A 388 -11.05 -26.36 6.75
N LEU A 389 -10.38 -27.51 6.60
CA LEU A 389 -9.27 -27.87 7.48
C LEU A 389 -8.12 -26.86 7.35
N HIS A 390 -7.72 -26.50 6.14
CA HIS A 390 -6.66 -25.52 5.93
C HIS A 390 -7.02 -24.16 6.55
N PHE A 391 -8.25 -23.69 6.34
CA PHE A 391 -8.73 -22.41 6.86
C PHE A 391 -8.83 -22.39 8.39
N CYS A 392 -9.23 -23.49 9.03
CA CYS A 392 -9.39 -23.56 10.48
C CYS A 392 -8.10 -23.90 11.24
N THR A 393 -7.15 -24.62 10.61
CA THR A 393 -5.94 -25.11 11.28
C THR A 393 -4.68 -24.30 11.00
N ASP A 394 -4.58 -23.56 9.89
CA ASP A 394 -3.40 -22.76 9.58
C ASP A 394 -3.28 -21.56 10.56
N PRO A 395 -2.18 -21.42 11.33
CA PRO A 395 -2.01 -20.31 12.25
C PRO A 395 -1.94 -18.93 11.57
N HIS A 396 -1.67 -18.86 10.27
CA HIS A 396 -1.68 -17.61 9.50
C HIS A 396 -3.05 -17.36 8.83
N SER A 397 -4.03 -18.22 9.09
CA SER A 397 -5.37 -18.08 8.54
C SER A 397 -5.96 -16.70 8.89
N PRO A 398 -6.74 -16.10 7.96
CA PRO A 398 -7.54 -14.91 8.23
C PRO A 398 -8.50 -15.10 9.42
N LEU A 399 -8.78 -16.35 9.79
CA LEU A 399 -9.51 -16.67 11.00
C LEU A 399 -8.79 -16.20 12.27
N PHE A 400 -7.48 -16.02 12.30
CA PHE A 400 -6.78 -15.59 13.53
C PHE A 400 -6.46 -14.10 13.58
N LEU A 401 -7.05 -13.30 12.68
CA LEU A 401 -6.88 -11.85 12.69
C LEU A 401 -7.50 -11.22 13.94
N GLU A 402 -6.71 -10.45 14.68
CA GLU A 402 -7.20 -9.65 15.79
C GLU A 402 -8.31 -8.71 15.33
N GLN A 403 -9.45 -8.76 16.01
CA GLN A 403 -10.66 -8.03 15.64
C GLN A 403 -11.23 -8.32 14.24
N GLY A 404 -10.87 -9.45 13.63
CA GLY A 404 -11.41 -9.89 12.34
C GLY A 404 -12.93 -10.03 12.35
N SER A 405 -13.54 -9.83 11.17
CA SER A 405 -14.98 -10.08 10.95
C SER A 405 -15.13 -11.08 9.81
N LEU A 406 -15.83 -12.19 10.07
CA LEU A 406 -15.98 -13.30 9.13
C LEU A 406 -17.45 -13.58 8.85
N CYS A 407 -17.81 -13.71 7.57
CA CYS A 407 -19.16 -13.98 7.11
C CYS A 407 -19.19 -15.26 6.29
N PHE A 408 -19.93 -16.27 6.77
CA PHE A 408 -20.19 -17.51 6.08
C PHE A 408 -21.51 -17.40 5.30
N ARG A 409 -21.40 -17.35 3.97
CA ARG A 409 -22.53 -17.20 3.03
C ARG A 409 -22.98 -18.55 2.50
N ASN A 410 -24.28 -18.64 2.20
CA ASN A 410 -24.91 -19.81 1.57
C ASN A 410 -24.64 -21.11 2.34
N LEU A 411 -24.74 -21.06 3.66
CA LEU A 411 -24.45 -22.20 4.51
C LEU A 411 -25.34 -23.39 4.16
N GLU A 412 -26.57 -23.18 3.69
CA GLU A 412 -27.50 -24.20 3.22
C GLU A 412 -26.93 -25.08 2.09
N GLY A 413 -25.98 -24.56 1.30
CA GLY A 413 -25.40 -25.26 0.17
C GLY A 413 -24.34 -26.29 0.54
N LEU A 414 -23.87 -26.33 1.78
CA LEU A 414 -22.91 -27.34 2.26
C LEU A 414 -23.57 -28.71 2.40
N ALA A 415 -22.85 -29.77 2.05
CA ALA A 415 -23.22 -31.13 2.44
C ALA A 415 -23.30 -31.25 3.98
N PRO A 416 -24.23 -32.06 4.54
CA PRO A 416 -24.39 -32.19 5.99
C PRO A 416 -23.08 -32.50 6.72
N GLU A 417 -22.24 -33.38 6.16
CA GLU A 417 -20.97 -33.79 6.75
C GLU A 417 -19.97 -32.63 6.83
N LEU A 418 -19.90 -31.81 5.77
CA LEU A 418 -19.04 -30.63 5.73
C LEU A 418 -19.54 -29.51 6.64
N PHE A 419 -20.86 -29.37 6.80
CA PHE A 419 -21.45 -28.41 7.74
C PHE A 419 -21.08 -28.76 9.19
N THR A 420 -21.21 -30.03 9.59
CA THR A 420 -20.81 -30.49 10.92
C THR A 420 -19.31 -30.26 11.15
N LEU A 421 -18.46 -30.65 10.19
CA LEU A 421 -17.02 -30.43 10.27
C LEU A 421 -16.67 -28.95 10.47
N LEU A 422 -17.26 -28.05 9.68
CA LEU A 422 -17.01 -26.61 9.80
C LEU A 422 -17.40 -26.06 11.17
N VAL A 423 -18.58 -26.45 11.67
CA VAL A 423 -19.09 -26.00 12.98
C VAL A 423 -18.18 -26.48 14.10
N ASP A 424 -17.78 -27.74 14.08
CA ASP A 424 -16.92 -28.34 15.11
C ASP A 424 -15.53 -27.68 15.14
N GLU A 425 -14.90 -27.47 13.98
CA GLU A 425 -13.60 -26.81 13.88
C GLU A 425 -13.66 -25.34 14.33
N LEU A 426 -14.71 -24.61 13.94
CA LEU A 426 -14.90 -23.22 14.39
C LEU A 426 -15.16 -23.12 15.89
N ALA A 427 -15.87 -24.09 16.47
CA ALA A 427 -16.09 -24.17 17.91
C ALA A 427 -14.78 -24.47 18.66
N ALA A 428 -13.97 -25.40 18.15
CA ALA A 428 -12.67 -25.76 18.71
C ALA A 428 -11.67 -24.58 18.68
N ALA A 429 -11.66 -23.80 17.59
CA ALA A 429 -10.77 -22.65 17.41
C ALA A 429 -11.06 -21.46 18.36
N ARG A 430 -12.17 -21.48 19.12
CA ARG A 430 -12.61 -20.41 20.06
C ARG A 430 -12.59 -18.99 19.45
N TYR A 431 -12.79 -18.88 18.14
CA TYR A 431 -12.70 -17.61 17.40
C TYR A 431 -13.69 -16.54 17.90
N SER A 432 -14.82 -16.96 18.47
CA SER A 432 -15.82 -16.05 19.08
C SER A 432 -15.27 -15.18 20.21
N ALA A 433 -14.05 -15.44 20.71
CA ALA A 433 -13.38 -14.60 21.70
C ALA A 433 -12.56 -13.44 21.09
N THR A 434 -12.07 -13.58 19.86
CA THR A 434 -11.11 -12.65 19.24
C THR A 434 -11.69 -11.92 18.01
N GLY A 435 -12.59 -12.57 17.27
CA GLY A 435 -13.25 -12.01 16.09
C GLY A 435 -14.77 -12.15 16.12
N ARG A 436 -15.41 -11.66 15.05
CA ARG A 436 -16.87 -11.63 14.91
C ARG A 436 -17.31 -12.60 13.81
N LEU A 437 -18.30 -13.42 14.13
CA LEU A 437 -18.89 -14.37 13.20
C LEU A 437 -20.27 -13.91 12.72
N TYR A 438 -20.47 -13.95 11.41
CA TYR A 438 -21.74 -13.77 10.74
C TYR A 438 -22.04 -15.07 9.97
N PHE A 439 -23.20 -15.66 10.22
CA PHE A 439 -23.69 -16.83 9.50
C PHE A 439 -24.88 -16.39 8.65
N GLN A 440 -24.92 -16.79 7.39
CA GLN A 440 -26.03 -16.49 6.49
C GLN A 440 -26.62 -17.77 5.94
N LEU A 441 -27.94 -17.90 6.11
CA LEU A 441 -28.74 -19.01 5.63
C LEU A 441 -29.86 -18.47 4.73
N THR A 442 -29.95 -19.00 3.52
CA THR A 442 -31.02 -18.68 2.59
C THR A 442 -32.06 -19.79 2.60
N GLY A 443 -33.32 -19.44 2.80
CA GLY A 443 -34.42 -20.40 2.78
C GLY A 443 -35.72 -19.81 3.29
N SER A 444 -36.81 -20.53 3.03
CA SER A 444 -38.10 -20.18 3.61
C SER A 444 -38.09 -20.50 5.12
N PRO A 445 -38.83 -19.75 5.96
CA PRO A 445 -38.92 -20.04 7.39
C PRO A 445 -39.41 -21.45 7.71
N GLU A 446 -40.18 -22.05 6.79
CA GLU A 446 -40.77 -23.39 6.90
C GLU A 446 -39.83 -24.51 6.42
N ASP A 447 -38.65 -24.19 5.89
CA ASP A 447 -37.69 -25.18 5.40
C ASP A 447 -37.07 -25.97 6.57
N PRO A 448 -37.24 -27.30 6.65
CA PRO A 448 -36.68 -28.12 7.71
C PRO A 448 -35.16 -28.02 7.81
N LEU A 449 -34.45 -27.92 6.68
CA LEU A 449 -32.99 -27.86 6.66
C LEU A 449 -32.47 -26.55 7.27
N LEU A 450 -33.17 -25.45 7.01
CA LEU A 450 -32.85 -24.14 7.58
C LEU A 450 -33.02 -24.17 9.10
N GLN A 451 -34.11 -24.77 9.59
CA GLN A 451 -34.38 -24.87 11.02
C GLN A 451 -33.35 -25.76 11.73
N GLU A 452 -32.97 -26.88 11.12
CA GLU A 452 -31.94 -27.77 11.63
C GLU A 452 -30.60 -27.04 11.78
N ARG A 453 -30.09 -26.42 10.72
CA ARG A 453 -28.81 -25.69 10.74
C ARG A 453 -28.85 -24.49 11.69
N LEU A 454 -29.96 -23.76 11.75
CA LEU A 454 -30.13 -22.67 12.70
C LEU A 454 -30.08 -23.14 14.15
N THR A 455 -30.66 -24.30 14.45
CA THR A 455 -30.66 -24.89 15.79
C THR A 455 -29.24 -25.23 16.22
N VAL A 456 -28.48 -25.91 15.36
CA VAL A 456 -27.07 -26.23 15.60
C VAL A 456 -26.24 -24.96 15.88
N LEU A 457 -26.39 -23.92 15.05
CA LEU A 457 -25.65 -22.67 15.25
C LEU A 457 -26.04 -21.95 16.56
N ARG A 458 -27.32 -22.01 16.96
CA ARG A 458 -27.81 -21.44 18.22
C ARG A 458 -27.25 -22.17 19.44
N GLU A 459 -27.16 -23.49 19.39
CA GLU A 459 -26.63 -24.29 20.49
C GLU A 459 -25.12 -24.13 20.62
N THR A 460 -24.38 -24.18 19.51
CA THR A 460 -22.91 -24.13 19.52
C THR A 460 -22.36 -22.72 19.78
N PHE A 461 -22.89 -21.69 19.09
CA PHE A 461 -22.32 -20.34 19.12
C PHE A 461 -23.18 -19.30 19.84
N ARG A 462 -24.37 -19.69 20.34
CA ARG A 462 -25.35 -18.76 20.94
C ARG A 462 -25.66 -17.58 20.00
N VAL A 463 -25.85 -17.86 18.71
CA VAL A 463 -26.06 -16.81 17.69
C VAL A 463 -27.29 -15.96 18.02
N PHE A 464 -27.19 -14.66 17.78
CA PHE A 464 -28.36 -13.78 17.71
C PHE A 464 -28.98 -13.88 16.31
N HIS A 465 -30.23 -14.34 16.25
CA HIS A 465 -30.95 -14.61 15.00
C HIS A 465 -31.67 -13.36 14.49
N ILE A 466 -31.44 -13.03 13.22
CA ILE A 466 -32.03 -11.88 12.52
C ILE A 466 -32.78 -12.39 11.28
N PRO A 467 -34.11 -12.53 11.34
CA PRO A 467 -34.91 -12.87 10.18
C PRO A 467 -35.13 -11.65 9.28
N LEU A 468 -34.67 -11.74 8.04
CA LEU A 468 -34.92 -10.73 7.02
C LEU A 468 -36.35 -10.85 6.50
N PRO A 469 -37.11 -9.74 6.44
CA PRO A 469 -38.47 -9.76 5.95
C PRO A 469 -38.53 -10.05 4.45
N SER A 470 -39.37 -11.02 4.05
CA SER A 470 -39.81 -11.16 2.66
C SER A 470 -40.58 -9.91 2.20
N LEU A 471 -40.48 -9.59 0.90
CA LEU A 471 -41.28 -8.54 0.24
C LEU A 471 -42.75 -8.94 0.10
N ALA A 472 -43.06 -10.24 0.11
CA ALA A 472 -44.42 -10.73 -0.08
C ALA A 472 -45.37 -10.14 0.96
N HIS A 473 -46.54 -9.68 0.50
CA HIS A 473 -47.63 -9.12 1.33
C HIS A 473 -47.28 -7.80 2.08
N LYS A 474 -46.39 -6.96 1.52
CA LYS A 474 -45.97 -5.67 2.14
C LYS A 474 -46.01 -4.48 1.17
N GLU A 475 -47.18 -4.27 0.56
CA GLU A 475 -47.44 -3.25 -0.47
C GLU A 475 -46.97 -1.84 -0.08
N ASP A 476 -47.37 -1.33 1.09
CA ASP A 476 -46.99 0.01 1.56
C ASP A 476 -45.48 0.21 1.77
N LYS A 477 -44.76 -0.88 2.04
CA LYS A 477 -43.32 -0.86 2.30
C LYS A 477 -42.50 -0.94 1.01
N ILE A 478 -43.03 -1.58 -0.03
CA ILE A 478 -42.44 -1.63 -1.37
C ILE A 478 -42.33 -0.23 -1.95
N LEU A 479 -43.41 0.58 -1.84
CA LEU A 479 -43.40 1.97 -2.30
C LEU A 479 -42.32 2.80 -1.60
N ASN A 480 -42.24 2.73 -0.27
CA ASN A 480 -41.23 3.48 0.50
C ASN A 480 -39.81 3.08 0.10
N TYR A 481 -39.54 1.79 -0.07
CA TYR A 481 -38.24 1.31 -0.55
C TYR A 481 -37.92 1.85 -1.96
N ALA A 482 -38.88 1.80 -2.88
CA ALA A 482 -38.71 2.29 -4.23
C ALA A 482 -38.42 3.80 -4.29
N LEU A 483 -39.12 4.61 -3.50
CA LEU A 483 -38.87 6.06 -3.41
C LEU A 483 -37.48 6.38 -2.85
N LEU A 484 -37.07 5.69 -1.77
CA LEU A 484 -35.73 5.85 -1.20
C LEU A 484 -34.63 5.41 -2.18
N TYR A 485 -34.86 4.34 -2.94
CA TYR A 485 -33.96 3.88 -3.98
C TYR A 485 -33.82 4.89 -5.13
N LEU A 486 -34.93 5.49 -5.58
CA LEU A 486 -34.92 6.55 -6.58
C LEU A 486 -34.15 7.78 -6.12
N GLN A 487 -34.41 8.25 -4.89
CA GLN A 487 -33.71 9.39 -4.31
C GLN A 487 -32.20 9.12 -4.21
N HIS A 488 -31.82 7.93 -3.75
CA HIS A 488 -30.42 7.53 -3.65
C HIS A 488 -29.74 7.47 -5.03
N HIS A 489 -30.44 6.94 -6.04
CA HIS A 489 -29.94 6.92 -7.42
C HIS A 489 -29.78 8.33 -8.01
N ASN A 490 -30.77 9.22 -7.80
CA ASN A 490 -30.68 10.62 -8.22
C ASN A 490 -29.45 11.33 -7.65
N HIS A 491 -29.12 11.07 -6.37
CA HIS A 491 -27.94 11.63 -5.75
C HIS A 491 -26.63 11.09 -6.34
N LEU A 492 -26.58 9.81 -6.73
CA LEU A 492 -25.37 9.19 -7.27
C LEU A 492 -25.10 9.53 -8.74
N TYR A 493 -26.14 9.70 -9.56
CA TYR A 493 -26.02 9.82 -11.02
C TYR A 493 -26.58 11.14 -11.59
N ASP A 494 -26.92 12.11 -10.73
CA ASP A 494 -27.53 13.40 -11.09
C ASP A 494 -28.79 13.26 -11.96
N THR A 495 -29.56 12.19 -11.75
CA THR A 495 -30.82 11.95 -12.46
C THR A 495 -31.94 12.82 -11.87
N LYS A 496 -32.84 13.31 -12.73
CA LYS A 496 -33.93 14.24 -12.36
C LYS A 496 -35.30 13.55 -12.24
N LEU A 497 -35.32 12.34 -11.69
CA LEU A 497 -36.58 11.61 -11.49
C LEU A 497 -37.31 12.14 -10.24
N VAL A 498 -38.55 12.56 -10.41
CA VAL A 498 -39.43 13.07 -9.34
C VAL A 498 -40.20 11.93 -8.67
N GLY A 499 -40.55 10.88 -9.42
CA GLY A 499 -41.34 9.77 -8.89
C GLY A 499 -41.78 8.77 -9.96
N MET A 500 -42.84 8.02 -9.64
CA MET A 500 -43.43 7.00 -10.50
C MET A 500 -44.91 7.32 -10.74
N ASP A 501 -45.45 6.97 -11.90
CA ASP A 501 -46.89 7.07 -12.14
C ASP A 501 -47.66 6.25 -11.10
N PRO A 502 -48.86 6.68 -10.64
CA PRO A 502 -49.65 5.92 -9.68
C PRO A 502 -49.95 4.48 -10.14
N GLU A 503 -50.22 4.29 -11.43
CA GLU A 503 -50.42 2.95 -12.03
C GLU A 503 -49.14 2.11 -11.98
N ALA A 504 -47.96 2.72 -12.13
CA ALA A 504 -46.67 2.04 -12.00
C ALA A 504 -46.46 1.53 -10.56
N VAL A 505 -46.83 2.34 -9.57
CA VAL A 505 -46.78 1.95 -8.15
C VAL A 505 -47.72 0.77 -7.88
N THR A 506 -48.95 0.82 -8.36
CA THR A 506 -49.91 -0.29 -8.22
C THR A 506 -49.35 -1.59 -8.80
N LEU A 507 -48.73 -1.53 -9.98
CA LEU A 507 -48.09 -2.69 -10.61
C LEU A 507 -46.94 -3.27 -9.78
N LEU A 508 -46.10 -2.42 -9.18
CA LEU A 508 -45.00 -2.87 -8.32
C LEU A 508 -45.51 -3.52 -7.02
N CYS A 509 -46.57 -2.99 -6.43
CA CYS A 509 -47.16 -3.52 -5.19
C CYS A 509 -47.88 -4.86 -5.40
N GLN A 510 -48.55 -5.04 -6.54
CA GLN A 510 -49.30 -6.27 -6.86
C GLN A 510 -48.42 -7.44 -7.29
N TYR A 511 -47.16 -7.19 -7.65
CA TYR A 511 -46.24 -8.23 -8.10
C TYR A 511 -45.72 -9.06 -6.91
N SER A 512 -45.54 -10.37 -7.11
CA SER A 512 -45.21 -11.31 -6.03
C SER A 512 -43.74 -11.32 -5.60
N TRP A 513 -42.83 -10.76 -6.42
CA TRP A 513 -41.39 -10.66 -6.16
C TRP A 513 -40.74 -11.99 -5.70
N PRO A 514 -40.71 -13.05 -6.54
CA PRO A 514 -40.15 -14.35 -6.17
C PRO A 514 -38.68 -14.30 -5.70
N GLN A 515 -37.91 -13.29 -6.13
CA GLN A 515 -36.51 -13.06 -5.72
C GLN A 515 -36.38 -11.80 -4.85
N ASN A 516 -37.44 -11.44 -4.10
CA ASN A 516 -37.48 -10.39 -3.08
C ASN A 516 -36.80 -9.07 -3.50
N THR A 517 -36.05 -8.44 -2.59
CA THR A 517 -35.51 -7.08 -2.74
C THR A 517 -34.48 -7.00 -3.85
N SER A 518 -33.73 -8.08 -4.11
CA SER A 518 -32.78 -8.14 -5.22
C SER A 518 -33.46 -7.94 -6.57
N GLN A 519 -34.59 -8.62 -6.80
CA GLN A 519 -35.35 -8.48 -8.05
C GLN A 519 -36.00 -7.12 -8.16
N LEU A 520 -36.66 -6.64 -7.10
CA LEU A 520 -37.26 -5.30 -7.06
C LEU A 520 -36.23 -4.23 -7.42
N ARG A 521 -35.04 -4.30 -6.82
CA ARG A 521 -33.94 -3.39 -7.10
C ARG A 521 -33.48 -3.45 -8.56
N GLN A 522 -33.34 -4.66 -9.12
CA GLN A 522 -32.95 -4.83 -10.52
C GLN A 522 -33.98 -4.22 -11.48
N VAL A 523 -35.27 -4.41 -11.21
CA VAL A 523 -36.37 -3.81 -11.99
C VAL A 523 -36.35 -2.29 -11.87
N LEU A 524 -36.22 -1.75 -10.65
CA LEU A 524 -36.14 -0.30 -10.43
C LEU A 524 -34.91 0.31 -11.14
N ARG A 525 -33.75 -0.33 -11.05
CA ARG A 525 -32.52 0.13 -11.74
C ARG A 525 -32.73 0.20 -13.25
N ARG A 526 -33.33 -0.84 -13.86
CA ARG A 526 -33.66 -0.85 -15.29
C ARG A 526 -34.69 0.23 -15.64
N ALA A 527 -35.71 0.41 -14.80
CA ALA A 527 -36.75 1.42 -15.01
C ALA A 527 -36.17 2.84 -15.02
N ILE A 528 -35.23 3.14 -14.13
CA ILE A 528 -34.54 4.43 -14.08
C ILE A 528 -33.73 4.68 -15.36
N VAL A 529 -32.92 3.71 -15.78
CA VAL A 529 -32.10 3.81 -17.00
C VAL A 529 -32.95 3.98 -18.26
N LEU A 530 -34.14 3.39 -18.31
CA LEU A 530 -35.08 3.53 -19.43
C LEU A 530 -35.90 4.83 -19.39
N SER A 531 -35.87 5.58 -18.29
CA SER A 531 -36.69 6.78 -18.08
C SER A 531 -35.88 8.09 -18.18
N THR A 532 -34.81 8.12 -18.98
CA THR A 532 -33.88 9.26 -19.08
C THR A 532 -34.51 10.54 -19.64
N GLU A 533 -35.56 10.43 -20.46
CA GLU A 533 -36.18 11.55 -21.15
C GLU A 533 -37.34 12.19 -20.36
N THR A 534 -37.80 11.56 -19.28
CA THR A 534 -38.97 12.02 -18.52
C THR A 534 -38.72 12.04 -17.01
N PRO A 535 -39.23 13.04 -16.27
CA PRO A 535 -39.05 13.13 -14.83
C PRO A 535 -39.88 12.10 -14.03
N TRP A 536 -40.66 11.23 -14.69
CA TRP A 536 -41.52 10.23 -14.05
C TRP A 536 -41.29 8.86 -14.68
N ILE A 537 -41.19 7.82 -13.86
CA ILE A 537 -41.19 6.44 -14.36
C ILE A 537 -42.62 6.08 -14.76
N ARG A 538 -42.78 5.79 -16.06
CA ARG A 538 -44.09 5.51 -16.66
C ARG A 538 -44.59 4.10 -16.36
N ALA A 539 -45.91 3.96 -16.23
CA ALA A 539 -46.54 2.66 -16.02
C ALA A 539 -46.26 1.65 -17.16
N HIS A 540 -46.15 2.12 -18.40
CA HIS A 540 -45.79 1.28 -19.54
C HIS A 540 -44.41 0.62 -19.38
N THR A 541 -43.41 1.38 -18.90
CA THR A 541 -42.04 0.89 -18.67
C THR A 541 -42.02 -0.21 -17.62
N ILE A 542 -42.69 0.00 -16.48
CA ILE A 542 -42.79 -1.02 -15.43
C ILE A 542 -43.55 -2.24 -15.93
N ARG A 543 -44.67 -2.08 -16.65
CA ARG A 543 -45.43 -3.18 -17.23
C ARG A 543 -44.59 -4.03 -18.19
N GLN A 544 -43.75 -3.41 -19.01
CA GLN A 544 -42.86 -4.12 -19.91
C GLN A 544 -41.79 -4.91 -19.15
N LEU A 545 -41.17 -4.30 -18.14
CA LEU A 545 -40.17 -4.97 -17.31
C LEU A 545 -40.75 -6.15 -16.54
N LEU A 546 -41.93 -5.97 -15.92
CA LEU A 546 -42.60 -7.05 -15.19
C LEU A 546 -43.01 -8.20 -16.11
N ARG A 547 -43.47 -7.94 -17.34
CA ARG A 547 -43.74 -9.02 -18.32
C ARG A 547 -42.51 -9.86 -18.62
N HIS A 548 -41.35 -9.21 -18.79
CA HIS A 548 -40.10 -9.92 -19.03
C HIS A 548 -39.66 -10.74 -17.81
N GLU A 549 -39.83 -10.20 -16.61
CA GLU A 549 -39.59 -10.94 -15.36
C GLU A 549 -40.56 -12.12 -15.21
N GLU A 550 -41.83 -11.97 -15.57
CA GLU A 550 -42.80 -13.08 -15.60
C GLU A 550 -42.41 -14.17 -16.61
N GLU A 551 -41.81 -13.82 -17.74
CA GLU A 551 -41.32 -14.81 -18.71
C GLU A 551 -40.11 -15.59 -18.18
N ILE A 552 -39.21 -14.93 -17.44
CA ILE A 552 -38.00 -15.53 -16.86
C ILE A 552 -38.34 -16.38 -15.63
N PHE A 553 -39.21 -15.87 -14.75
CA PHE A 553 -39.56 -16.48 -13.46
C PHE A 553 -40.88 -17.24 -13.46
N ARG A 554 -41.59 -17.30 -14.59
CA ARG A 554 -42.58 -18.34 -14.78
C ARG A 554 -41.86 -19.66 -14.54
N PRO A 555 -42.29 -20.48 -13.58
CA PRO A 555 -41.91 -21.88 -13.66
C PRO A 555 -42.26 -22.29 -15.08
N SER A 556 -41.34 -22.97 -15.77
CA SER A 556 -41.76 -23.82 -16.87
C SER A 556 -42.75 -24.80 -16.26
N LEU A 557 -44.01 -24.39 -16.18
CA LEU A 557 -45.13 -25.28 -16.11
C LEU A 557 -44.88 -26.14 -17.33
N ARG A 558 -44.30 -27.33 -17.08
CA ARG A 558 -44.80 -28.56 -17.67
C ARG A 558 -46.29 -28.30 -17.76
N GLN A 559 -46.77 -27.95 -18.96
CA GLN A 559 -48.18 -27.68 -19.16
C GLN A 559 -48.90 -28.78 -18.40
N PRO A 560 -49.82 -28.46 -17.46
CA PRO A 560 -50.58 -29.50 -16.81
C PRO A 560 -51.12 -30.36 -17.94
N LEU A 561 -50.73 -31.65 -17.98
CA LEU A 561 -51.29 -32.58 -18.94
C LEU A 561 -52.80 -32.39 -18.83
N PRO A 562 -53.53 -32.08 -19.91
CA PRO A 562 -54.96 -31.91 -19.82
C PRO A 562 -55.56 -33.27 -19.45
N LEU A 563 -55.75 -33.52 -18.14
CA LEU A 563 -56.28 -34.77 -17.58
C LEU A 563 -57.76 -34.98 -17.94
N HIS A 564 -58.37 -34.02 -18.64
CA HIS A 564 -59.71 -34.11 -19.24
C HIS A 564 -59.72 -34.80 -20.61
N GLN A 565 -58.55 -35.09 -21.18
CA GLN A 565 -58.42 -35.80 -22.45
C GLN A 565 -58.20 -37.30 -22.21
N THR A 566 -58.73 -38.11 -23.12
CA THR A 566 -58.50 -39.56 -23.08
C THR A 566 -57.02 -39.86 -23.31
N LEU A 567 -56.54 -41.00 -22.79
CA LEU A 567 -55.14 -41.44 -22.95
C LEU A 567 -54.72 -41.45 -24.44
N ASP A 568 -55.63 -41.84 -25.34
CA ASP A 568 -55.40 -41.84 -26.77
C ASP A 568 -55.16 -40.42 -27.35
N GLN A 569 -55.89 -39.41 -26.88
CA GLN A 569 -55.72 -38.02 -27.30
C GLN A 569 -54.39 -37.43 -26.81
N LEU A 570 -53.99 -37.75 -25.59
CA LEU A 570 -52.69 -37.36 -25.03
C LEU A 570 -51.54 -38.00 -25.81
N ILE A 571 -51.63 -39.30 -26.11
CA ILE A 571 -50.64 -40.00 -26.92
C ILE A 571 -50.54 -39.37 -28.31
N GLN A 572 -51.67 -39.03 -28.96
CA GLN A 572 -51.66 -38.38 -30.27
C GLN A 572 -51.03 -36.99 -30.24
N ALA A 573 -51.33 -36.16 -29.23
CA ALA A 573 -50.75 -34.83 -29.09
C ALA A 573 -49.23 -34.90 -28.91
N VAL A 574 -48.74 -35.83 -28.09
CA VAL A 574 -47.30 -36.07 -27.87
C VAL A 574 -46.61 -36.57 -29.14
N VAL A 575 -47.24 -37.51 -29.87
CA VAL A 575 -46.73 -38.01 -31.15
C VAL A 575 -46.62 -36.89 -32.19
N GLN A 576 -47.67 -36.07 -32.34
CA GLN A 576 -47.71 -34.97 -33.30
C GLN A 576 -46.63 -33.92 -32.99
N LYS A 577 -46.52 -33.50 -31.73
CA LYS A 577 -45.52 -32.52 -31.31
C LYS A 577 -44.08 -33.03 -31.50
N THR A 578 -43.84 -34.30 -31.19
CA THR A 578 -42.51 -34.90 -31.38
C THR A 578 -42.16 -35.06 -32.86
N LEU A 579 -43.14 -35.26 -33.73
CA LEU A 579 -42.94 -35.24 -35.19
C LEU A 579 -42.62 -33.84 -35.71
N GLU A 580 -43.29 -32.81 -35.21
CA GLU A 580 -43.02 -31.41 -35.58
C GLU A 580 -41.62 -30.97 -35.14
N GLU A 581 -41.22 -31.27 -33.91
CA GLU A 581 -39.89 -30.95 -33.38
C GLU A 581 -38.76 -31.68 -34.12
N GLU A 582 -39.04 -32.87 -34.66
CA GLU A 582 -38.08 -33.68 -35.44
C GLU A 582 -38.23 -33.48 -36.96
N ASN A 583 -38.81 -32.36 -37.42
CA ASN A 583 -38.99 -32.03 -38.83
C ASN A 583 -39.66 -33.14 -39.66
N MET A 584 -40.72 -33.75 -39.12
CA MET A 584 -41.47 -34.85 -39.71
C MET A 584 -40.67 -36.16 -39.92
N ASN A 585 -39.49 -36.29 -39.30
CA ASN A 585 -38.68 -37.50 -39.38
C ASN A 585 -39.22 -38.59 -38.44
N GLN A 586 -40.00 -39.52 -38.99
CA GLN A 586 -40.61 -40.63 -38.26
C GLN A 586 -39.60 -41.54 -37.54
N SER A 587 -38.38 -41.70 -38.07
CA SER A 587 -37.37 -42.57 -37.45
C SER A 587 -36.72 -41.90 -36.24
N ALA A 588 -36.48 -40.59 -36.31
CA ALA A 588 -35.98 -39.80 -35.19
C ALA A 588 -37.04 -39.65 -34.08
N ALA A 589 -38.29 -39.35 -34.46
CA ALA A 589 -39.41 -39.23 -33.54
C ALA A 589 -39.71 -40.56 -32.80
N ALA A 590 -39.68 -41.71 -33.49
CA ALA A 590 -39.88 -43.02 -32.86
C ALA A 590 -38.78 -43.33 -31.82
N ARG A 591 -37.52 -43.02 -32.15
CA ARG A 591 -36.37 -43.20 -31.25
C ARG A 591 -36.50 -42.32 -30.01
N ARG A 592 -36.89 -41.06 -30.19
CA ARG A 592 -37.09 -40.09 -29.09
C ARG A 592 -38.24 -40.46 -28.17
N LEU A 593 -39.29 -41.07 -28.71
CA LEU A 593 -40.44 -41.58 -27.94
C LEU A 593 -40.20 -42.96 -27.30
N GLY A 594 -39.05 -43.60 -27.56
CA GLY A 594 -38.74 -44.94 -27.03
C GLY A 594 -39.64 -46.06 -27.59
N ILE A 595 -40.25 -45.87 -28.77
CA ILE A 595 -41.14 -46.84 -29.41
C ILE A 595 -40.59 -47.31 -30.76
N SER A 596 -41.05 -48.48 -31.22
CA SER A 596 -40.70 -48.97 -32.56
C SER A 596 -41.32 -48.08 -33.66
N ARG A 597 -40.65 -47.97 -34.82
CA ARG A 597 -41.17 -47.26 -36.00
C ARG A 597 -42.54 -47.80 -36.44
N THR A 598 -42.77 -49.10 -36.29
CA THR A 598 -44.06 -49.76 -36.56
C THR A 598 -45.16 -49.33 -35.59
N THR A 599 -44.83 -49.10 -34.31
CA THR A 599 -45.77 -48.57 -33.30
C THR A 599 -46.15 -47.13 -33.60
N LEU A 600 -45.17 -46.28 -33.96
CA LEU A 600 -45.43 -44.89 -34.36
C LEU A 600 -46.35 -44.82 -35.59
N TRP A 601 -46.13 -45.67 -36.60
CA TRP A 601 -46.99 -45.73 -37.79
C TRP A 601 -48.44 -46.13 -37.46
N ARG A 602 -48.63 -47.08 -36.52
CA ARG A 602 -49.96 -47.50 -36.07
C ARG A 602 -50.71 -46.38 -35.33
N LEU A 603 -49.99 -45.58 -34.54
CA LEU A 603 -50.54 -44.41 -33.84
C LEU A 603 -50.93 -43.28 -34.82
N LEU A 604 -50.17 -43.10 -35.91
CA LEU A 604 -50.48 -42.12 -36.97
C LEU A 604 -51.69 -42.54 -37.83
N LYS A 605 -51.85 -43.84 -38.09
CA LYS A 605 -52.93 -44.34 -38.95
C LYS A 605 -54.31 -44.29 -38.29
N LYS A 606 -54.36 -44.34 -36.95
CA LYS A 606 -55.59 -44.22 -36.14
C LYS A 606 -56.28 -42.84 -36.27
N LYS A 607 -55.68 -41.89 -37.00
CA LYS A 607 -56.19 -40.54 -37.29
C LYS A 607 -57.00 -40.45 -38.61
N LYS A 608 -57.11 -41.54 -39.38
CA LYS A 608 -57.70 -41.54 -40.73
C LYS A 608 -59.08 -42.20 -40.87
N GLU A 609 -59.71 -42.56 -39.75
CA GLU A 609 -61.14 -42.84 -39.63
C GLU A 609 -61.75 -41.77 -38.72
#